data_AF-A0A960KJL5-F1
#
_entry.id   AF-A0A960KJL5-F1
#
_cell.length_a   1.000
_cell.length_b   1.000
_cell.length_c   1.000
_cell.angle_alpha   90.00
_cell.angle_beta   90.00
_cell.angle_gamma   90.00
#
_symmetry.space_group_name_H-M   'P 1'
#
loop_
_entity.id
_entity.type
_entity.pdbx_description
1 polymer ?
#
loop_
_entity_poly.entity_id
_entity_poly.type
_entity_poly.pdbx_seq_one_letter_code
_entity_poly.pdbx_strand_id
1 'polypeptide(L)'
;MKHILFLGLAMTALSLFAVAQDEKQPKIEFERMEHDFGKIEKGSKVDTEFKFKNTGDATLEIKDVSTSCGCTSAKPEKTTYAPGEEGVIPVSFNSGRFSGPIQKNVTIVTNDTTNPRTIVKIKAEIIVDIMVKPPSIFVNNLKRGETATQELLVSTERIEKLEITDIKADQPFMMTSMERIDDKNVKINITVDGAKVPSGESRLRGFVSFNTNSESQPTVKTNVNVLIENPVSAQPNSVYMFGSKEGQPREAMIRLQPTAENKLVVNKEDVSIDVFLTQPDKPTEKTPVDIFTAEVTNEEGGATLKITLSEKAQKGRFEGAIIVKTNVQEQPEVRIPLRGSVI
;
A
#
# COMPACT_ATOMS: atom_id res chain seq x y z
N MET A 1 94.70 2.30 38.05
CA MET A 1 94.21 3.02 36.85
C MET A 1 92.76 2.59 36.63
N LYS A 2 91.80 3.37 37.12
CA LYS A 2 90.92 4.26 36.35
C LYS A 2 89.92 3.53 35.41
N HIS A 3 88.68 3.45 35.93
CA HIS A 3 87.36 3.58 35.30
C HIS A 3 86.85 2.53 34.30
N ILE A 4 85.83 1.78 34.72
CA ILE A 4 84.77 1.25 33.84
C ILE A 4 83.44 1.80 34.36
N LEU A 5 82.82 2.69 33.58
CA LEU A 5 81.49 3.25 33.78
C LEU A 5 80.45 2.17 33.40
N PHE A 6 79.56 1.79 34.30
CA PHE A 6 78.31 1.10 33.95
C PHE A 6 77.14 2.06 34.16
N LEU A 7 76.59 2.55 33.06
CA LEU A 7 75.40 3.40 33.01
C LEU A 7 74.18 2.46 33.07
N GLY A 8 73.56 2.34 34.25
CA GLY A 8 72.33 1.57 34.44
C GLY A 8 71.11 2.36 33.96
N LEU A 9 70.49 1.92 32.87
CA LEU A 9 69.20 2.41 32.39
C LEU A 9 68.07 1.67 33.14
N ALA A 10 67.44 2.32 34.11
CA ALA A 10 66.24 1.81 34.75
C ALA A 10 65.03 2.12 33.86
N MET A 11 64.56 1.11 33.13
CA MET A 11 63.33 1.18 32.32
C MET A 11 62.19 0.58 33.15
N THR A 12 61.40 1.43 33.81
CA THR A 12 60.18 1.04 34.52
C THR A 12 59.06 0.80 33.51
N ALA A 13 58.70 -0.47 33.30
CA ALA A 13 57.51 -0.84 32.54
C ALA A 13 56.26 -0.61 33.42
N LEU A 14 55.46 0.40 33.08
CA LEU A 14 54.16 0.65 33.69
C LEU A 14 53.11 -0.22 32.99
N SER A 15 52.66 -1.29 33.64
CA SER A 15 51.61 -2.18 33.12
C SER A 15 50.24 -1.49 33.22
N LEU A 16 49.69 -1.07 32.08
CA LEU A 16 48.28 -0.65 31.99
C LEU A 16 47.40 -1.91 32.04
N PHE A 17 46.91 -2.25 33.23
CA PHE A 17 45.75 -3.14 33.34
C PHE A 17 44.51 -2.34 32.93
N ALA A 18 44.04 -2.57 31.70
CA ALA A 18 42.70 -2.14 31.30
C ALA A 18 41.68 -2.95 32.13
N VAL A 19 41.13 -2.34 33.18
CA VAL A 19 39.97 -2.88 33.88
C VAL A 19 38.80 -2.71 32.92
N ALA A 20 38.30 -3.81 32.35
CA ALA A 20 37.03 -3.81 31.66
C ALA A 20 35.95 -3.44 32.70
N GLN A 21 35.43 -2.21 32.64
CA GLN A 21 34.23 -1.85 33.40
C GLN A 21 33.07 -2.64 32.79
N ASP A 22 32.44 -3.46 33.61
CA ASP A 22 31.16 -4.09 33.27
C ASP A 22 30.13 -2.96 33.19
N GLU A 23 29.87 -2.48 31.98
CA GLU A 23 28.87 -1.43 31.76
C GLU A 23 27.51 -2.01 32.08
N LYS A 24 26.76 -1.36 32.98
CA LYS A 24 25.39 -1.77 33.28
C LYS A 24 24.55 -1.75 32.01
N GLN A 25 23.87 -2.85 31.70
CA GLN A 25 23.07 -3.00 30.49
C GLN A 25 21.62 -3.37 30.82
N PRO A 26 20.63 -2.72 30.18
CA PRO A 26 19.24 -3.12 30.31
C PRO A 26 19.02 -4.40 29.50
N LYS A 27 18.15 -5.30 30.00
CA LYS A 27 17.83 -6.55 29.30
C LYS A 27 16.35 -6.86 29.45
N ILE A 28 15.62 -6.93 28.33
CA ILE A 28 14.21 -7.30 28.33
C ILE A 28 14.05 -8.80 28.14
N GLU A 29 13.28 -9.43 29.01
CA GLU A 29 12.98 -10.86 28.93
C GLU A 29 11.48 -11.10 29.08
N PHE A 30 10.87 -11.72 28.06
CA PHE A 30 9.43 -12.03 28.05
C PHE A 30 9.18 -13.44 28.58
N GLU A 31 8.09 -13.62 29.34
CA GLU A 31 7.65 -14.96 29.79
C GLU A 31 7.27 -15.87 28.61
N ARG A 32 6.72 -15.26 27.55
CA ARG A 32 6.38 -15.93 26.30
C ARG A 32 6.53 -14.98 25.13
N MET A 33 6.84 -15.55 23.97
CA MET A 33 6.99 -14.81 22.72
C MET A 33 5.78 -14.96 21.79
N GLU A 34 4.85 -15.86 22.12
CA GLU A 34 3.70 -16.18 21.29
C GLU A 34 2.44 -16.43 22.15
N HIS A 35 1.29 -16.04 21.61
CA HIS A 35 -0.02 -16.40 22.14
C HIS A 35 -0.94 -16.86 21.01
N ASP A 36 -1.54 -18.04 21.12
CA ASP A 36 -2.51 -18.56 20.17
C ASP A 36 -3.91 -18.52 20.79
N PHE A 37 -4.82 -17.77 20.16
CA PHE A 37 -6.22 -17.69 20.56
C PHE A 37 -7.03 -18.91 20.12
N GLY A 38 -6.43 -19.82 19.34
CA GLY A 38 -7.11 -20.97 18.75
C GLY A 38 -8.17 -20.52 17.75
N LYS A 39 -9.33 -21.21 17.76
CA LYS A 39 -10.45 -20.88 16.88
C LYS A 39 -11.27 -19.73 17.47
N ILE A 40 -11.42 -18.65 16.71
CA ILE A 40 -12.25 -17.51 17.10
C ILE A 40 -13.23 -17.15 15.98
N GLU A 41 -14.40 -16.65 16.34
CA GLU A 41 -15.39 -16.22 15.35
C GLU A 41 -14.94 -14.91 14.67
N LYS A 42 -15.36 -14.74 13.42
CA LYS A 42 -15.17 -13.46 12.72
C LYS A 42 -15.95 -12.35 13.42
N GLY A 43 -15.30 -11.21 13.61
CA GLY A 43 -15.85 -10.06 14.33
C GLY A 43 -15.54 -10.05 15.83
N SER A 44 -15.02 -11.14 16.40
CA SER A 44 -14.53 -11.17 17.78
C SER A 44 -13.40 -10.17 18.02
N LYS A 45 -13.43 -9.60 19.23
CA LYS A 45 -12.31 -8.89 19.83
C LYS A 45 -11.72 -9.77 20.92
N VAL A 46 -10.42 -10.06 20.82
CA VAL A 46 -9.70 -10.90 21.79
C VAL A 46 -8.49 -10.16 22.32
N ASP A 47 -8.17 -10.38 23.59
CA ASP A 47 -7.13 -9.67 24.32
C ASP A 47 -6.13 -10.66 24.93
N THR A 48 -4.86 -10.29 24.93
CA THR A 48 -3.79 -11.03 25.61
C THR A 48 -2.73 -10.07 26.14
N GLU A 49 -1.90 -10.57 27.04
CA GLU A 49 -0.82 -9.79 27.65
C GLU A 49 0.51 -10.52 27.46
N PHE A 50 1.55 -9.77 27.10
CA PHE A 50 2.92 -10.24 27.11
C PHE A 50 3.64 -9.64 28.30
N LYS A 51 3.78 -10.46 29.35
CA LYS A 51 4.56 -10.12 30.54
C LYS A 51 6.05 -10.19 30.23
N PHE A 52 6.79 -9.21 30.73
CA PHE A 52 8.23 -9.16 30.64
C PHE A 52 8.85 -8.65 31.93
N LYS A 53 10.15 -8.87 32.06
CA LYS A 53 10.97 -8.36 33.16
C LYS A 53 12.23 -7.71 32.62
N ASN A 54 12.66 -6.63 33.27
CA ASN A 54 14.02 -6.12 33.07
C ASN A 54 14.99 -6.99 33.87
N THR A 55 15.65 -7.95 33.22
CA THR A 55 16.64 -8.83 33.85
C THR A 55 18.07 -8.28 33.80
N GLY A 56 18.22 -7.05 33.30
CA GLY A 56 19.47 -6.30 33.31
C GLY A 56 19.69 -5.54 34.62
N ASP A 57 20.81 -4.82 34.68
CA ASP A 57 21.25 -4.04 35.84
C ASP A 57 21.21 -2.51 35.60
N ALA A 58 20.75 -2.09 34.42
CA ALA A 58 20.37 -0.72 34.09
C ALA A 58 18.87 -0.57 33.80
N THR A 59 18.38 0.66 33.82
CA THR A 59 16.99 0.99 33.49
C THR A 59 16.66 0.65 32.03
N LEU A 60 15.63 -0.17 31.83
CA LEU A 60 15.08 -0.50 30.53
C LEU A 60 14.10 0.59 30.09
N GLU A 61 14.27 1.06 28.86
CA GLU A 61 13.39 2.02 28.20
C GLU A 61 12.77 1.40 26.94
N ILE A 62 11.45 1.41 26.85
CA ILE A 62 10.69 1.08 25.65
C ILE A 62 10.55 2.36 24.81
N LYS A 63 11.21 2.37 23.65
CA LYS A 63 11.25 3.50 22.73
C LYS A 63 10.07 3.52 21.77
N ASP A 64 9.65 2.34 21.31
CA ASP A 64 8.51 2.18 20.40
C ASP A 64 7.80 0.85 20.62
N VAL A 65 6.49 0.86 20.40
CA VAL A 65 5.66 -0.34 20.28
C VAL A 65 4.77 -0.18 19.06
N SER A 66 4.99 -1.01 18.06
CA SER A 66 4.31 -0.92 16.76
C SER A 66 3.68 -2.24 16.34
N THR A 67 2.51 -2.15 15.71
CA THR A 67 1.76 -3.30 15.19
C THR A 67 1.74 -3.28 13.66
N SER A 68 1.63 -4.46 13.05
CA SER A 68 1.65 -4.61 11.58
C SER A 68 0.42 -4.05 10.83
N CYS A 69 -0.69 -3.82 11.54
CA CYS A 69 -1.97 -3.37 10.98
C CYS A 69 -2.74 -2.57 12.05
N GLY A 70 -3.65 -1.69 11.65
CA GLY A 70 -4.61 -1.06 12.58
C GLY A 70 -5.66 -2.01 13.19
N CYS A 71 -5.53 -3.32 12.95
CA CYS A 71 -6.38 -4.38 13.49
C CYS A 71 -5.88 -4.94 14.82
N THR A 72 -4.66 -4.57 15.22
CA THR A 72 -4.04 -4.93 16.48
C THR A 72 -3.58 -3.66 17.18
N SER A 73 -3.88 -3.51 18.47
CA SER A 73 -3.38 -2.44 19.30
C SER A 73 -2.48 -2.99 20.39
N ALA A 74 -1.36 -2.33 20.66
CA ALA A 74 -0.47 -2.64 21.76
C ALA A 74 0.06 -1.35 22.39
N LYS A 75 -0.14 -1.17 23.70
CA LYS A 75 0.31 0.03 24.41
C LYS A 75 0.67 -0.30 25.86
N PRO A 76 1.95 -0.22 26.26
CA PRO A 76 2.32 -0.40 27.65
C PRO A 76 1.80 0.77 28.49
N GLU A 77 1.60 0.52 29.79
CA GLU A 77 1.18 1.55 30.75
C GLU A 77 2.23 2.64 30.93
N LYS A 78 3.51 2.25 30.95
CA LYS A 78 4.68 3.14 31.03
C LYS A 78 5.82 2.63 30.16
N THR A 79 6.83 3.46 29.95
CA THR A 79 7.94 3.16 29.04
C THR A 79 9.27 2.92 29.74
N THR A 80 9.34 3.01 31.07
CA THR A 80 10.59 2.92 31.82
C THR A 80 10.45 1.94 32.98
N TYR A 81 11.40 1.00 33.08
CA TYR A 81 11.37 -0.12 34.02
C TYR A 81 12.73 -0.25 34.72
N ALA A 82 12.73 -0.22 36.05
CA ALA A 82 13.94 -0.39 36.86
C ALA A 82 14.51 -1.83 36.73
N PRO A 83 15.78 -2.06 37.09
CA PRO A 83 16.32 -3.42 37.20
C PRO A 83 15.43 -4.32 38.07
N GLY A 84 15.07 -5.49 37.55
CA GLY A 84 14.19 -6.46 38.21
C GLY A 84 12.69 -6.11 38.16
N GLU A 85 12.31 -4.97 37.60
CA GLU A 85 10.90 -4.58 37.47
C GLU A 85 10.20 -5.35 36.35
N GLU A 86 8.95 -5.72 36.61
CA GLU A 86 8.07 -6.42 35.67
C GLU A 86 7.15 -5.43 34.94
N GLY A 87 6.77 -5.79 33.72
CA GLY A 87 5.90 -4.98 32.87
C GLY A 87 5.03 -5.85 31.98
N VAL A 88 4.05 -5.21 31.34
CA VAL A 88 3.10 -5.86 30.44
C VAL A 88 2.98 -5.07 29.15
N ILE A 89 2.96 -5.80 28.04
CA ILE A 89 2.50 -5.31 26.73
C ILE A 89 1.11 -5.89 26.50
N PRO A 90 0.03 -5.14 26.77
CA PRO A 90 -1.34 -5.59 26.46
C PRO A 90 -1.54 -5.52 24.95
N VAL A 91 -2.16 -6.55 24.39
CA VAL A 91 -2.42 -6.69 22.95
C VAL A 91 -3.89 -7.01 22.75
N SER A 92 -4.57 -6.18 21.96
CA SER A 92 -5.94 -6.41 21.53
C SER A 92 -6.00 -6.66 20.04
N PHE A 93 -6.78 -7.65 19.60
CA PHE A 93 -6.95 -8.01 18.20
C PHE A 93 -8.43 -8.04 17.80
N ASN A 94 -8.75 -7.39 16.68
CA ASN A 94 -10.08 -7.43 16.07
C ASN A 94 -10.06 -8.31 14.81
N SER A 95 -10.86 -9.38 14.84
CA SER A 95 -10.89 -10.43 13.82
C SER A 95 -11.75 -10.08 12.59
N GLY A 96 -12.51 -8.98 12.61
CA GLY A 96 -13.61 -8.72 11.65
C GLY A 96 -13.21 -8.63 10.18
N ARG A 97 -11.93 -8.39 9.86
CA ARG A 97 -11.41 -8.28 8.48
C ARG A 97 -10.74 -9.56 7.98
N PHE A 98 -10.73 -10.63 8.77
CA PHE A 98 -9.97 -11.84 8.47
C PHE A 98 -10.86 -13.08 8.37
N SER A 99 -10.27 -14.15 7.86
CA SER A 99 -10.86 -15.49 7.71
C SER A 99 -9.72 -16.49 7.62
N GLY A 100 -9.86 -17.69 8.21
CA GLY A 100 -8.81 -18.71 8.24
C GLY A 100 -7.63 -18.36 9.17
N PRO A 101 -6.46 -19.00 9.00
CA PRO A 101 -5.33 -18.83 9.89
C PRO A 101 -4.72 -17.44 9.77
N ILE A 102 -4.42 -16.83 10.91
CA ILE A 102 -3.73 -15.54 10.99
C ILE A 102 -2.55 -15.59 11.95
N GLN A 103 -1.55 -14.76 11.67
CA GLN A 103 -0.48 -14.41 12.59
C GLN A 103 -0.26 -12.90 12.52
N LYS A 104 -0.13 -12.24 13.67
CA LYS A 104 0.23 -10.82 13.76
C LYS A 104 1.44 -10.63 14.66
N ASN A 105 2.27 -9.66 14.30
CA ASN A 105 3.46 -9.31 15.04
C ASN A 105 3.25 -7.97 15.76
N VAL A 106 3.73 -7.92 17.01
CA VAL A 106 3.93 -6.68 17.78
C VAL A 106 5.44 -6.51 17.93
N THR A 107 5.97 -5.40 17.43
CA THR A 107 7.39 -5.05 17.53
C THR A 107 7.58 -4.11 18.71
N ILE A 108 8.52 -4.45 19.58
CA ILE A 108 8.93 -3.64 20.73
C ILE A 108 10.39 -3.23 20.49
N VAL A 109 10.65 -1.93 20.49
CA VAL A 109 12.00 -1.36 20.37
C VAL A 109 12.41 -0.81 21.72
N THR A 110 13.60 -1.18 22.19
CA THR A 110 14.10 -0.79 23.52
C THR A 110 15.51 -0.20 23.45
N ASN A 111 16.08 0.15 24.61
CA ASN A 111 17.49 0.42 24.80
C ASN A 111 18.32 -0.82 25.19
N ASP A 112 17.74 -2.04 25.15
CA ASP A 112 18.49 -3.31 25.28
C ASP A 112 19.48 -3.42 24.11
N THR A 113 20.77 -3.48 24.43
CA THR A 113 21.88 -3.54 23.48
C THR A 113 21.99 -4.90 22.78
N THR A 114 21.50 -5.96 23.42
CA THR A 114 21.52 -7.33 22.90
C THR A 114 20.32 -7.57 21.99
N ASN A 115 19.13 -7.15 22.44
CA ASN A 115 17.88 -7.30 21.70
C ASN A 115 17.13 -5.96 21.57
N PRO A 116 17.68 -4.98 20.84
CA PRO A 116 17.08 -3.65 20.71
C PRO A 116 15.72 -3.68 20.02
N ARG A 117 15.40 -4.79 19.34
CA ARG A 117 14.14 -5.05 18.69
C ARG A 117 13.65 -6.46 19.00
N THR A 118 12.56 -6.55 19.74
CA THR A 118 11.92 -7.81 20.12
C THR A 118 10.55 -7.92 19.46
N ILE A 119 10.17 -9.12 18.98
CA ILE A 119 8.89 -9.36 18.31
C ILE A 119 8.11 -10.44 19.05
N VAL A 120 6.93 -10.08 19.57
CA VAL A 120 5.96 -11.05 20.08
C VAL A 120 4.84 -11.27 19.05
N LYS A 121 4.25 -12.47 19.08
CA LYS A 121 3.30 -12.94 18.05
C LYS A 121 1.97 -13.32 18.64
N ILE A 122 0.89 -12.97 17.95
CA ILE A 122 -0.43 -13.54 18.21
C ILE A 122 -0.87 -14.39 17.01
N LYS A 123 -1.56 -15.50 17.28
CA LYS A 123 -2.13 -16.42 16.27
C LYS A 123 -3.60 -16.68 16.55
N ALA A 124 -4.35 -17.00 15.50
CA ALA A 124 -5.72 -17.50 15.60
C ALA A 124 -6.14 -18.20 14.30
N GLU A 125 -7.16 -19.04 14.36
CA GLU A 125 -7.93 -19.56 13.23
C GLU A 125 -9.30 -18.87 13.22
N ILE A 126 -9.53 -17.97 12.26
CA ILE A 126 -10.77 -17.20 12.18
C ILE A 126 -11.84 -18.05 11.48
N ILE A 127 -12.86 -18.47 12.22
CA ILE A 127 -13.96 -19.25 11.66
C ILE A 127 -15.00 -18.30 11.06
N VAL A 128 -15.49 -18.70 9.88
CA VAL A 128 -16.46 -17.97 9.07
C VAL A 128 -17.55 -18.94 8.63
N ASP A 129 -18.77 -18.46 8.49
CA ASP A 129 -19.87 -19.21 7.88
C ASP A 129 -19.65 -19.32 6.38
N ILE A 130 -19.19 -18.24 5.75
CA ILE A 130 -18.92 -18.16 4.32
C ILE A 130 -17.43 -17.95 4.10
N MET A 131 -16.81 -18.96 3.48
CA MET A 131 -15.41 -18.95 3.06
C MET A 131 -15.30 -18.57 1.58
N VAL A 132 -14.37 -17.66 1.29
CA VAL A 132 -14.13 -17.14 -0.06
C VAL A 132 -12.67 -17.37 -0.44
N LYS A 133 -12.43 -18.04 -1.56
CA LYS A 133 -11.09 -18.40 -2.05
C LYS A 133 -10.94 -18.06 -3.54
N PRO A 134 -9.93 -17.23 -3.93
CA PRO A 134 -9.04 -16.48 -3.05
C PRO A 134 -9.75 -15.31 -2.32
N PRO A 135 -9.23 -14.80 -1.19
CA PRO A 135 -9.83 -13.69 -0.45
C PRO A 135 -9.75 -12.33 -1.18
N SER A 136 -8.92 -12.25 -2.23
CA SER A 136 -8.85 -11.11 -3.15
C SER A 136 -8.44 -11.62 -4.51
N ILE A 137 -9.02 -11.01 -5.54
CA ILE A 137 -8.75 -11.36 -6.93
C ILE A 137 -7.70 -10.39 -7.46
N PHE A 138 -6.71 -10.96 -8.14
CA PHE A 138 -5.69 -10.21 -8.85
C PHE A 138 -5.75 -10.60 -10.32
N VAL A 139 -6.09 -9.63 -11.16
CA VAL A 139 -5.98 -9.74 -12.62
C VAL A 139 -4.71 -9.00 -13.00
N ASN A 140 -3.61 -9.75 -13.09
CA ASN A 140 -2.33 -9.21 -13.52
C ASN A 140 -2.14 -9.49 -15.02
N ASN A 141 -1.41 -8.61 -15.70
CA ASN A 141 -1.01 -8.77 -17.10
C ASN A 141 -2.20 -8.83 -18.08
N LEU A 142 -3.31 -8.14 -17.77
CA LEU A 142 -4.41 -7.98 -18.72
C LEU A 142 -3.99 -6.95 -19.76
N LYS A 143 -3.90 -7.33 -21.04
CA LYS A 143 -3.67 -6.36 -22.11
C LYS A 143 -4.95 -5.60 -22.42
N ARG A 144 -4.80 -4.33 -22.82
CA ARG A 144 -5.92 -3.52 -23.28
C ARG A 144 -6.58 -4.18 -24.51
N GLY A 145 -7.91 -4.23 -24.49
CA GLY A 145 -8.71 -4.91 -25.52
C GLY A 145 -8.97 -6.41 -25.28
N GLU A 146 -8.22 -7.05 -24.38
CA GLU A 146 -8.45 -8.45 -24.02
C GLU A 146 -9.44 -8.58 -22.84
N THR A 147 -9.84 -9.81 -22.55
CA THR A 147 -10.61 -10.14 -21.34
C THR A 147 -9.81 -11.14 -20.49
N ALA A 148 -9.96 -11.05 -19.17
CA ALA A 148 -9.42 -12.04 -18.26
C ALA A 148 -10.50 -12.45 -17.26
N THR A 149 -10.66 -13.75 -17.04
CA THR A 149 -11.61 -14.30 -16.06
C THR A 149 -10.85 -14.92 -14.91
N GLN A 150 -11.28 -14.61 -13.69
CA GLN A 150 -10.78 -15.21 -12.46
C GLN A 150 -11.91 -15.90 -11.71
N GLU A 151 -11.60 -17.03 -11.12
CA GLU A 151 -12.57 -17.84 -10.38
C GLU A 151 -12.51 -17.53 -8.89
N LEU A 152 -13.69 -17.44 -8.29
CA LEU A 152 -13.90 -17.28 -6.86
C LEU A 152 -14.72 -18.46 -6.36
N LEU A 153 -14.12 -19.31 -5.54
CA LEU A 153 -14.85 -20.36 -4.82
C LEU A 153 -15.45 -19.78 -3.55
N VAL A 154 -16.77 -19.84 -3.44
CA VAL A 154 -17.54 -19.52 -2.25
C VAL A 154 -18.07 -20.82 -1.66
N SER A 155 -17.77 -21.06 -0.39
CA SER A 155 -18.07 -22.33 0.28
C SER A 155 -18.53 -22.11 1.71
N THR A 156 -19.23 -23.10 2.27
CA THR A 156 -19.65 -23.11 3.68
C THR A 156 -19.61 -24.52 4.25
N GLU A 157 -19.27 -24.64 5.52
CA GLU A 157 -19.39 -25.90 6.28
C GLU A 157 -20.57 -25.89 7.27
N ARG A 158 -21.14 -24.70 7.54
CA ARG A 158 -22.10 -24.45 8.63
C ARG A 158 -23.54 -24.33 8.16
N ILE A 159 -23.76 -24.20 6.85
CA ILE A 159 -25.08 -24.07 6.24
C ILE A 159 -25.33 -25.32 5.39
N GLU A 160 -26.52 -25.90 5.49
CA GLU A 160 -26.89 -27.10 4.71
C GLU A 160 -26.88 -26.83 3.21
N LYS A 161 -27.47 -25.70 2.81
CA LYS A 161 -27.52 -25.23 1.43
C LYS A 161 -27.17 -23.75 1.35
N LEU A 162 -26.03 -23.45 0.76
CA LEU A 162 -25.57 -22.10 0.47
C LEU A 162 -26.44 -21.47 -0.63
N GLU A 163 -27.05 -20.33 -0.33
CA GLU A 163 -27.73 -19.49 -1.30
C GLU A 163 -26.93 -18.22 -1.54
N ILE A 164 -26.73 -17.87 -2.81
CA ILE A 164 -26.05 -16.64 -3.24
C ILE A 164 -26.98 -15.88 -4.17
N THR A 165 -27.17 -14.60 -3.90
CA THR A 165 -28.00 -13.70 -4.70
C THR A 165 -27.34 -12.33 -4.86
N ASP A 166 -27.88 -11.49 -5.74
CA ASP A 166 -27.49 -10.07 -5.89
C ASP A 166 -25.98 -9.86 -6.14
N ILE A 167 -25.39 -10.69 -7.00
CA ILE A 167 -23.97 -10.57 -7.37
C ILE A 167 -23.79 -9.27 -8.18
N LYS A 168 -22.99 -8.35 -7.63
CA LYS A 168 -22.75 -7.01 -8.18
C LYS A 168 -21.27 -6.74 -8.26
N ALA A 169 -20.82 -6.27 -9.42
CA ALA A 169 -19.52 -5.64 -9.58
C ALA A 169 -19.70 -4.11 -9.48
N ASP A 170 -18.79 -3.42 -8.79
CA ASP A 170 -18.85 -1.97 -8.62
C ASP A 170 -18.26 -1.18 -9.80
N GLN A 171 -17.52 -1.86 -10.68
CA GLN A 171 -16.89 -1.25 -11.84
C GLN A 171 -17.55 -1.70 -13.15
N PRO A 172 -17.74 -0.78 -14.12
CA PRO A 172 -18.42 -1.06 -15.38
C PRO A 172 -17.63 -1.99 -16.32
N PHE A 173 -16.33 -2.15 -16.08
CA PHE A 173 -15.46 -3.07 -16.81
C PHE A 173 -15.43 -4.49 -16.23
N MET A 174 -16.23 -4.77 -15.19
CA MET A 174 -16.32 -6.07 -14.55
C MET A 174 -17.68 -6.71 -14.81
N MET A 175 -17.65 -7.99 -15.15
CA MET A 175 -18.82 -8.85 -15.32
C MET A 175 -18.73 -10.03 -14.37
N THR A 176 -19.87 -10.55 -13.95
CA THR A 176 -19.92 -11.72 -13.08
C THR A 176 -20.85 -12.78 -13.64
N SER A 177 -20.50 -14.04 -13.43
CA SER A 177 -21.39 -15.17 -13.62
C SER A 177 -21.19 -16.16 -12.48
N MET A 178 -22.17 -17.04 -12.27
CA MET A 178 -22.11 -18.04 -11.20
C MET A 178 -22.45 -19.43 -11.73
N GLU A 179 -21.82 -20.42 -11.10
CA GLU A 179 -22.05 -21.84 -11.32
C GLU A 179 -22.16 -22.52 -9.96
N ARG A 180 -23.27 -23.21 -9.72
CA ARG A 180 -23.41 -24.04 -8.52
C ARG A 180 -22.64 -25.34 -8.73
N ILE A 181 -21.75 -25.66 -7.79
CA ILE A 181 -21.01 -26.93 -7.79
C ILE A 181 -21.82 -27.98 -7.03
N ASP A 182 -22.23 -27.65 -5.81
CA ASP A 182 -23.10 -28.48 -4.96
C ASP A 182 -23.90 -27.60 -3.99
N ASP A 183 -24.51 -28.20 -2.96
CA ASP A 183 -25.29 -27.46 -1.97
C ASP A 183 -24.44 -26.51 -1.12
N LYS A 184 -23.15 -26.79 -0.93
CA LYS A 184 -22.24 -26.02 -0.07
C LYS A 184 -21.22 -25.18 -0.84
N ASN A 185 -21.03 -25.45 -2.13
CA ASN A 185 -19.99 -24.84 -2.97
C ASN A 185 -20.58 -24.15 -4.20
N VAL A 186 -20.21 -22.89 -4.40
CA VAL A 186 -20.59 -22.07 -5.55
C VAL A 186 -19.33 -21.41 -6.11
N LYS A 187 -19.17 -21.47 -7.44
CA LYS A 187 -18.12 -20.76 -8.17
C LYS A 187 -18.69 -19.48 -8.75
N ILE A 188 -18.01 -18.36 -8.54
CA ILE A 188 -18.31 -17.08 -9.17
C ILE A 188 -17.15 -16.74 -10.10
N ASN A 189 -17.44 -16.58 -11.39
CA ASN A 189 -16.48 -16.11 -12.36
C ASN A 189 -16.56 -14.58 -12.42
N ILE A 190 -15.40 -13.94 -12.34
CA ILE A 190 -15.26 -12.49 -12.46
C ILE A 190 -14.44 -12.23 -13.72
N THR A 191 -15.09 -11.66 -14.74
CA THR A 191 -14.47 -11.33 -16.00
C THR A 191 -14.20 -9.84 -16.05
N VAL A 192 -12.95 -9.46 -16.28
CA VAL A 192 -12.53 -8.08 -16.53
C VAL A 192 -12.40 -7.87 -18.02
N ASP A 193 -13.05 -6.84 -18.54
CA ASP A 193 -13.01 -6.41 -19.93
C ASP A 193 -12.03 -5.24 -20.08
N GLY A 194 -10.83 -5.55 -20.58
CA GLY A 194 -9.74 -4.59 -20.76
C GLY A 194 -10.06 -3.49 -21.78
N ALA A 195 -11.04 -3.69 -22.67
CA ALA A 195 -11.48 -2.64 -23.59
C ALA A 195 -12.29 -1.54 -22.89
N LYS A 196 -12.98 -1.88 -21.79
CA LYS A 196 -13.81 -0.96 -21.00
C LYS A 196 -13.06 -0.29 -19.85
N VAL A 197 -11.81 -0.67 -19.61
CA VAL A 197 -10.96 -0.03 -18.61
C VAL A 197 -10.66 1.42 -19.04
N PRO A 198 -10.89 2.43 -18.17
CA PRO A 198 -10.59 3.82 -18.48
C PRO A 198 -9.19 4.04 -19.06
N SER A 199 -9.08 4.91 -20.06
CA SER A 199 -7.78 5.30 -20.60
C SER A 199 -6.96 6.04 -19.54
N GLY A 200 -5.65 5.77 -19.50
CA GLY A 200 -4.71 6.41 -18.57
C GLY A 200 -4.54 5.71 -17.22
N GLU A 201 -5.42 4.76 -16.88
CA GLU A 201 -5.27 3.95 -15.68
C GLU A 201 -4.48 2.68 -15.98
N SER A 202 -3.44 2.41 -15.19
CA SER A 202 -2.71 1.13 -15.22
C SER A 202 -3.09 0.23 -14.05
N ARG A 203 -3.56 0.81 -12.94
CA ARG A 203 -3.89 0.10 -11.71
C ARG A 203 -5.28 0.49 -11.26
N LEU A 204 -6.19 -0.46 -11.30
CA LEU A 204 -7.57 -0.25 -10.91
C LEU A 204 -7.90 -1.11 -9.69
N ARG A 205 -8.82 -0.60 -8.87
CA ARG A 205 -9.35 -1.29 -7.71
C ARG A 205 -10.86 -1.24 -7.79
N GLY A 206 -11.48 -2.38 -7.61
CA GLY A 206 -12.91 -2.52 -7.45
C GLY A 206 -13.22 -3.65 -6.47
N PHE A 207 -14.48 -4.04 -6.44
CA PHE A 207 -14.98 -5.14 -5.66
C PHE A 207 -16.18 -5.82 -6.32
N VAL A 208 -16.32 -7.09 -6.03
CA VAL A 208 -17.56 -7.84 -6.25
C VAL A 208 -18.19 -8.09 -4.89
N SER A 209 -19.50 -7.83 -4.79
CA SER A 209 -20.30 -8.13 -3.60
C SER A 209 -21.48 -9.00 -3.95
N PHE A 210 -21.90 -9.84 -3.02
CA PHE A 210 -23.08 -10.70 -3.16
C PHE A 210 -23.71 -10.96 -1.79
N ASN A 211 -25.00 -11.29 -1.80
CA ASN A 211 -25.74 -11.64 -0.59
C ASN A 211 -25.74 -13.14 -0.37
N THR A 212 -25.78 -13.56 0.88
CA THR A 212 -25.87 -14.98 1.28
C THR A 212 -26.98 -15.20 2.29
N ASN A 213 -27.35 -16.46 2.50
CA ASN A 213 -28.28 -16.89 3.56
C ASN A 213 -27.61 -17.13 4.92
N SER A 214 -26.35 -16.73 5.12
CA SER A 214 -25.73 -16.72 6.45
C SER A 214 -26.25 -15.54 7.28
N GLU A 215 -26.76 -15.80 8.48
CA GLU A 215 -27.17 -14.74 9.42
C GLU A 215 -25.98 -13.88 9.87
N SER A 216 -24.79 -14.48 10.03
CA SER A 216 -23.57 -13.78 10.46
C SER A 216 -22.84 -13.09 9.30
N GLN A 217 -23.07 -13.53 8.06
CA GLN A 217 -22.46 -12.99 6.85
C GLN A 217 -23.48 -12.77 5.71
N PRO A 218 -24.51 -11.93 5.92
CA PRO A 218 -25.59 -11.72 4.94
C PRO A 218 -25.09 -11.05 3.64
N THR A 219 -23.98 -10.30 3.72
CA THR A 219 -23.30 -9.73 2.56
C THR A 219 -21.82 -10.04 2.61
N VAL A 220 -21.27 -10.49 1.49
CA VAL A 220 -19.86 -10.78 1.31
C VAL A 220 -19.30 -9.87 0.21
N LYS A 221 -18.07 -9.39 0.42
CA LYS A 221 -17.38 -8.48 -0.49
C LYS A 221 -15.94 -8.93 -0.70
N THR A 222 -15.54 -9.03 -1.96
CA THR A 222 -14.19 -9.43 -2.40
C THR A 222 -13.57 -8.32 -3.23
N ASN A 223 -12.34 -7.92 -2.90
CA ASN A 223 -11.62 -6.93 -3.69
C ASN A 223 -11.12 -7.55 -5.00
N VAL A 224 -11.19 -6.76 -6.07
CA VAL A 224 -10.63 -7.07 -7.38
C VAL A 224 -9.58 -6.01 -7.70
N ASN A 225 -8.33 -6.44 -7.82
CA ASN A 225 -7.21 -5.58 -8.21
C ASN A 225 -6.85 -5.91 -9.65
N VAL A 226 -6.82 -4.90 -10.51
CA VAL A 226 -6.51 -5.06 -11.94
C VAL A 226 -5.26 -4.27 -12.26
N LEU A 227 -4.29 -4.96 -12.87
CA LEU A 227 -3.13 -4.34 -13.51
C LEU A 227 -3.28 -4.52 -15.02
N ILE A 228 -3.55 -3.42 -15.72
CA ILE A 228 -3.66 -3.39 -17.17
C ILE A 228 -2.32 -3.01 -17.80
N GLU A 229 -1.92 -3.76 -18.81
CA GLU A 229 -0.79 -3.44 -19.67
C GLU A 229 -1.25 -2.43 -20.72
N ASN A 230 -0.69 -1.22 -20.66
CA ASN A 230 -0.99 -0.16 -21.60
C ASN A 230 0.04 -0.18 -22.75
N PRO A 231 -0.38 -0.40 -24.01
CA PRO A 231 0.49 -0.36 -25.19
C PRO A 231 1.29 0.93 -25.35
N VAL A 232 0.79 2.04 -24.83
CA VAL A 232 1.47 3.34 -24.78
C VAL A 232 1.53 3.80 -23.33
N SER A 233 2.74 4.01 -22.86
CA SER A 233 3.03 4.50 -21.51
C SER A 233 3.34 5.99 -21.53
N ALA A 234 2.81 6.72 -20.55
CA ALA A 234 3.12 8.13 -20.33
C ALA A 234 4.02 8.29 -19.09
N GLN A 235 5.10 9.07 -19.22
CA GLN A 235 6.05 9.34 -18.15
C GLN A 235 6.31 10.86 -18.02
N PRO A 236 5.84 11.51 -16.95
CA PRO A 236 5.02 10.95 -15.87
C PRO A 236 3.62 10.56 -16.36
N ASN A 237 2.94 9.67 -15.64
CA ASN A 237 1.57 9.25 -15.95
C ASN A 237 0.50 10.23 -15.43
N SER A 238 0.92 11.34 -14.82
CA SER A 238 0.11 12.46 -14.36
C SER A 238 0.97 13.71 -14.24
N VAL A 239 0.42 14.88 -14.55
CA VAL A 239 1.10 16.17 -14.41
C VAL A 239 0.51 16.94 -13.24
N TYR A 240 1.38 17.39 -12.34
CA TYR A 240 1.04 18.23 -11.19
C TYR A 240 1.75 19.58 -11.26
N MET A 241 0.97 20.67 -11.22
CA MET A 241 1.45 22.05 -11.33
C MET A 241 0.88 22.93 -10.20
N PHE A 242 1.03 22.49 -8.95
CA PHE A 242 0.61 23.26 -7.78
C PHE A 242 1.57 24.41 -7.49
N GLY A 243 1.02 25.52 -6.99
CA GLY A 243 1.77 26.71 -6.58
C GLY A 243 2.40 27.51 -7.74
N SER A 244 1.83 27.40 -8.94
CA SER A 244 2.27 28.20 -10.09
C SER A 244 1.94 29.67 -9.85
N LYS A 245 2.83 30.59 -10.24
CA LYS A 245 2.61 32.04 -10.03
C LYS A 245 1.80 32.63 -11.16
N GLU A 246 0.81 33.45 -10.84
CA GLU A 246 0.06 34.21 -11.85
C GLU A 246 1.01 35.02 -12.76
N GLY A 247 0.74 35.02 -14.07
CA GLY A 247 1.58 35.71 -15.05
C GLY A 247 2.91 35.01 -15.38
N GLN A 248 3.25 33.89 -14.74
CA GLN A 248 4.50 33.16 -15.02
C GLN A 248 4.20 31.81 -15.69
N PRO A 249 4.67 31.60 -16.94
CA PRO A 249 4.47 30.33 -17.61
C PRO A 249 5.24 29.23 -16.88
N ARG A 250 4.70 28.02 -16.92
CA ARG A 250 5.32 26.82 -16.33
C ARG A 250 5.17 25.66 -17.29
N GLU A 251 6.22 24.86 -17.41
CA GLU A 251 6.28 23.77 -18.37
C GLU A 251 6.35 22.42 -17.67
N ALA A 252 5.79 21.39 -18.30
CA ALA A 252 5.93 19.99 -17.93
C ALA A 252 6.22 19.17 -19.18
N MET A 253 7.15 18.21 -19.06
CA MET A 253 7.49 17.29 -20.13
C MET A 253 6.86 15.93 -19.85
N ILE A 254 6.25 15.33 -20.88
CA ILE A 254 5.67 13.99 -20.81
C ILE A 254 6.24 13.19 -21.97
N ARG A 255 6.84 12.05 -21.66
CA ARG A 255 7.30 11.09 -22.67
C ARG A 255 6.24 10.04 -22.87
N LEU A 256 5.87 9.83 -24.13
CA LEU A 256 5.00 8.75 -24.59
C LEU A 256 5.87 7.70 -25.26
N GLN A 257 5.89 6.50 -24.67
CA GLN A 257 6.67 5.39 -25.17
C GLN A 257 5.75 4.19 -25.42
N PRO A 258 5.74 3.60 -26.63
CA PRO A 258 5.07 2.34 -26.87
C PRO A 258 5.82 1.20 -26.16
N THR A 259 5.08 0.22 -25.67
CA THR A 259 5.63 -0.98 -25.01
C THR A 259 5.91 -2.11 -26.00
N ALA A 260 5.37 -2.02 -27.22
CA ALA A 260 5.63 -2.93 -28.33
C ALA A 260 6.53 -2.26 -29.39
N GLU A 261 7.06 -3.02 -30.34
CA GLU A 261 7.96 -2.55 -31.40
C GLU A 261 7.32 -1.55 -32.39
N ASN A 262 6.03 -1.24 -32.24
CA ASN A 262 5.32 -0.31 -33.12
C ASN A 262 5.77 1.14 -32.87
N LYS A 263 6.03 1.89 -33.95
CA LYS A 263 6.34 3.32 -33.86
C LYS A 263 5.09 4.10 -33.46
N LEU A 264 5.15 4.77 -32.32
CA LEU A 264 4.15 5.76 -31.93
C LEU A 264 4.35 7.03 -32.76
N VAL A 265 3.27 7.54 -33.35
CA VAL A 265 3.27 8.85 -34.02
C VAL A 265 2.14 9.67 -33.42
N VAL A 266 2.47 10.87 -32.94
CA VAL A 266 1.50 11.82 -32.40
C VAL A 266 1.58 13.11 -33.20
N ASN A 267 0.46 13.55 -33.76
CA ASN A 267 0.36 14.87 -34.39
C ASN A 267 -0.12 15.90 -33.36
N LYS A 268 0.19 17.18 -33.61
CA LYS A 268 -0.30 18.26 -32.74
C LYS A 268 -1.83 18.32 -32.66
N GLU A 269 -2.51 18.06 -33.78
CA GLU A 269 -3.97 18.03 -33.90
C GLU A 269 -4.61 16.92 -33.05
N ASP A 270 -3.84 15.89 -32.70
CA ASP A 270 -4.27 14.72 -31.94
C ASP A 270 -4.14 14.93 -30.42
N VAL A 271 -3.62 16.09 -29.99
CA VAL A 271 -3.48 16.45 -28.58
C VAL A 271 -4.51 17.51 -28.20
N SER A 272 -5.39 17.18 -27.26
CA SER A 272 -6.30 18.14 -26.62
C SER A 272 -6.04 18.23 -25.11
N ILE A 273 -6.35 19.39 -24.52
CA ILE A 273 -6.19 19.63 -23.09
C ILE A 273 -7.52 20.13 -22.55
N ASP A 274 -8.23 19.25 -21.84
CA ASP A 274 -9.53 19.56 -21.25
C ASP A 274 -9.32 19.89 -19.77
N VAL A 275 -9.40 21.18 -19.42
CA VAL A 275 -9.14 21.67 -18.06
C VAL A 275 -10.27 22.55 -17.57
N PHE A 276 -10.61 22.38 -16.30
CA PHE A 276 -11.60 23.16 -15.59
C PHE A 276 -10.93 23.92 -14.45
N LEU A 277 -11.30 25.20 -14.30
CA LEU A 277 -10.91 26.03 -13.18
C LEU A 277 -12.01 26.02 -12.11
N THR A 278 -11.59 25.97 -10.86
CA THR A 278 -12.41 26.15 -9.67
C THR A 278 -11.86 27.32 -8.87
N GLN A 279 -12.69 28.33 -8.65
CA GLN A 279 -12.30 29.53 -7.91
C GLN A 279 -12.35 29.29 -6.39
N PRO A 280 -11.49 29.93 -5.59
CA PRO A 280 -11.46 29.75 -4.14
C PRO A 280 -12.78 30.10 -3.44
N ASP A 281 -13.49 31.11 -3.95
CA ASP A 281 -14.78 31.59 -3.45
C ASP A 281 -15.96 30.73 -3.92
N LYS A 282 -15.77 29.88 -4.94
CA LYS A 282 -16.79 29.00 -5.51
C LYS A 282 -16.26 27.59 -5.79
N PRO A 283 -16.00 26.79 -4.73
CA PRO A 283 -15.30 25.52 -4.84
C PRO A 283 -16.06 24.40 -5.58
N THR A 284 -17.35 24.61 -5.85
CA THR A 284 -18.21 23.65 -6.57
C THR A 284 -18.43 24.04 -8.04
N GLU A 285 -18.10 25.27 -8.43
CA GLU A 285 -18.26 25.75 -9.81
C GLU A 285 -17.00 25.38 -10.61
N LYS A 286 -17.21 24.68 -11.74
CA LYS A 286 -16.14 24.24 -12.65
C LYS A 286 -16.33 24.92 -14.00
N THR A 287 -15.40 25.79 -14.36
CA THR A 287 -15.47 26.55 -15.61
C THR A 287 -14.39 26.03 -16.57
N PRO A 288 -14.73 25.62 -17.81
CA PRO A 288 -13.74 25.26 -18.82
C PRO A 288 -12.78 26.43 -19.08
N VAL A 289 -11.49 26.15 -19.18
CA VAL A 289 -10.46 27.17 -19.42
C VAL A 289 -9.45 26.71 -20.47
N ASP A 290 -9.05 27.62 -21.34
CA ASP A 290 -7.97 27.42 -22.33
C ASP A 290 -6.72 28.17 -21.87
N ILE A 291 -5.99 27.56 -20.93
CA ILE A 291 -4.78 28.13 -20.30
C ILE A 291 -3.54 27.26 -20.51
N PHE A 292 -3.63 26.28 -21.40
CA PHE A 292 -2.53 25.35 -21.68
C PHE A 292 -2.27 25.23 -23.16
N THR A 293 -1.00 25.09 -23.52
CA THR A 293 -0.60 24.70 -24.88
C THR A 293 0.20 23.40 -24.85
N ALA A 294 0.15 22.67 -25.95
CA ALA A 294 0.99 21.49 -26.18
C ALA A 294 1.88 21.69 -27.41
N GLU A 295 3.14 21.34 -27.27
CA GLU A 295 4.07 21.11 -28.37
C GLU A 295 4.41 19.62 -28.41
N VAL A 296 4.50 19.06 -29.62
CA VAL A 296 4.77 17.64 -29.84
C VAL A 296 6.08 17.50 -30.59
N THR A 297 6.98 16.69 -30.05
CA THR A 297 8.22 16.28 -30.69
C THR A 297 8.21 14.76 -30.84
N ASN A 298 8.16 14.25 -32.07
CA ASN A 298 8.30 12.81 -32.31
C ASN A 298 9.79 12.42 -32.24
N GLU A 299 10.09 11.34 -31.54
CA GLU A 299 11.42 10.76 -31.36
C GLU A 299 11.43 9.33 -31.92
N GLU A 300 12.58 8.65 -31.94
CA GLU A 300 12.66 7.28 -32.48
C GLU A 300 11.79 6.32 -31.65
N GLY A 301 10.64 5.96 -32.21
CA GLY A 301 9.69 5.04 -31.58
C GLY A 301 8.72 5.68 -30.59
N GLY A 302 8.86 6.96 -30.23
CA GLY A 302 8.04 7.61 -29.20
C GLY A 302 7.71 9.08 -29.51
N ALA A 303 7.05 9.75 -28.57
CA ALA A 303 6.76 11.18 -28.68
C ALA A 303 6.93 11.89 -27.32
N THR A 304 7.45 13.11 -27.34
CA THR A 304 7.55 13.98 -26.18
C THR A 304 6.53 15.11 -26.31
N LEU A 305 5.70 15.28 -25.28
CA LEU A 305 4.80 16.41 -25.14
C LEU A 305 5.41 17.43 -24.19
N LYS A 306 5.49 18.69 -24.63
CA LYS A 306 5.77 19.84 -23.78
C LYS A 306 4.47 20.57 -23.51
N ILE A 307 4.02 20.53 -22.26
CA ILE A 307 2.78 21.16 -21.81
C ILE A 307 3.13 22.45 -21.09
N THR A 308 2.61 23.57 -21.59
CA THR A 308 2.92 24.90 -21.07
C THR A 308 1.66 25.53 -20.48
N LEU A 309 1.68 25.81 -19.18
CA LEU A 309 0.72 26.69 -18.53
C LEU A 309 0.97 28.12 -19.02
N SER A 310 -0.05 28.75 -19.57
CA SER A 310 0.00 30.10 -20.12
C SER A 310 0.19 31.16 -19.02
N GLU A 311 0.86 32.26 -19.36
CA GLU A 311 0.90 33.49 -18.56
C GLU A 311 -0.49 34.07 -18.27
N LYS A 312 -1.50 33.73 -19.08
CA LYS A 312 -2.90 34.16 -18.92
C LYS A 312 -3.66 33.37 -17.85
N ALA A 313 -3.01 32.40 -17.20
CA ALA A 313 -3.65 31.57 -16.19
C ALA A 313 -4.05 32.39 -14.96
N GLN A 314 -5.34 32.35 -14.63
CA GLN A 314 -5.92 33.06 -13.50
C GLN A 314 -5.74 32.27 -12.19
N LYS A 315 -5.79 32.98 -11.06
CA LYS A 315 -5.76 32.36 -9.73
C LYS A 315 -6.89 31.35 -9.55
N GLY A 316 -6.56 30.24 -8.92
CA GLY A 316 -7.52 29.17 -8.63
C GLY A 316 -6.89 27.80 -8.74
N ARG A 317 -7.72 26.77 -8.51
CA ARG A 317 -7.34 25.38 -8.72
C ARG A 317 -7.81 24.95 -10.09
N PHE A 318 -7.00 24.18 -10.78
CA PHE A 318 -7.40 23.57 -12.04
C PHE A 318 -7.24 22.07 -12.00
N GLU A 319 -8.17 21.37 -12.66
CA GLU A 319 -8.14 19.93 -12.84
C GLU A 319 -8.68 19.54 -14.22
N GLY A 320 -8.12 18.49 -14.78
CA GLY A 320 -8.42 18.09 -16.13
C GLY A 320 -7.56 16.92 -16.59
N ALA A 321 -7.43 16.79 -17.91
CA ALA A 321 -6.54 15.81 -18.52
C ALA A 321 -5.98 16.34 -19.84
N ILE A 322 -4.79 15.86 -20.17
CA ILE A 322 -4.23 15.90 -21.51
C ILE A 322 -4.68 14.62 -22.20
N ILE A 323 -5.28 14.74 -23.37
CA ILE A 323 -5.82 13.64 -24.15
C ILE A 323 -5.02 13.56 -25.45
N VAL A 324 -4.49 12.38 -25.74
CA VAL A 324 -3.64 12.13 -26.90
C VAL A 324 -4.26 11.02 -27.71
N LYS A 325 -4.73 11.31 -28.92
CA LYS A 325 -5.11 10.26 -29.87
C LYS A 325 -3.83 9.61 -30.40
N THR A 326 -3.85 8.28 -30.52
CA THR A 326 -2.69 7.52 -30.96
C THR A 326 -3.03 6.63 -32.15
N ASN A 327 -1.98 6.25 -32.90
CA ASN A 327 -2.07 5.27 -33.97
C ASN A 327 -2.06 3.81 -33.48
N VAL A 328 -2.05 3.57 -32.16
CA VAL A 328 -2.04 2.23 -31.57
C VAL A 328 -3.48 1.76 -31.41
N GLN A 329 -3.88 0.76 -32.19
CA GLN A 329 -5.28 0.30 -32.29
C GLN A 329 -5.85 -0.16 -30.94
N GLU A 330 -5.02 -0.81 -30.11
CA GLU A 330 -5.40 -1.30 -28.79
C GLU A 330 -5.51 -0.16 -27.77
N GLN A 331 -4.92 1.01 -28.03
CA GLN A 331 -4.98 2.19 -27.17
C GLN A 331 -5.12 3.47 -28.01
N PRO A 332 -6.28 3.69 -28.66
CA PRO A 332 -6.46 4.81 -29.58
C PRO A 332 -6.43 6.17 -28.88
N GLU A 333 -6.52 6.19 -27.55
CA GLU A 333 -6.44 7.39 -26.73
C GLU A 333 -5.59 7.12 -25.48
N VAL A 334 -4.69 8.05 -25.15
CA VAL A 334 -3.95 8.13 -23.88
C VAL A 334 -4.44 9.35 -23.12
N ARG A 335 -5.01 9.14 -21.92
CA ARG A 335 -5.45 10.20 -21.03
C ARG A 335 -4.47 10.38 -19.88
N ILE A 336 -3.90 11.58 -19.73
CA ILE A 336 -2.93 11.91 -18.67
C ILE A 336 -3.56 12.95 -17.74
N PRO A 337 -3.85 12.61 -16.46
CA PRO A 337 -4.41 13.56 -15.51
C PRO A 337 -3.52 14.79 -15.33
N LEU A 338 -4.14 15.97 -15.32
CA LEU A 338 -3.49 17.26 -15.11
C LEU A 338 -4.18 17.98 -13.95
N ARG A 339 -3.42 18.31 -12.89
CA ARG A 339 -3.96 19.02 -11.72
C ARG A 339 -2.97 20.08 -11.23
N GLY A 340 -3.47 21.18 -10.69
CA GLY A 340 -2.61 22.21 -10.14
C GLY A 340 -3.35 23.39 -9.54
N SER A 341 -2.57 24.44 -9.25
CA SER A 341 -3.12 25.69 -8.75
C SER A 341 -2.23 26.86 -9.16
N VAL A 342 -2.88 27.99 -9.41
CA VAL A 342 -2.24 29.29 -9.60
C VAL A 342 -2.49 30.13 -8.35
N ILE A 343 -1.44 30.71 -7.77
CA ILE A 343 -1.47 31.52 -6.54
C ILE A 343 -1.14 33.00 -6.79
#